data_AF-A0A2N5ZRX2-F1
#
_entry.id   AF-A0A2N5ZRX2-F1
#
_cell.length_a   1.000
_cell.length_b   1.000
_cell.length_c   1.000
_cell.angle_alpha   90.00
_cell.angle_beta   90.00
_cell.angle_gamma   90.00
#
_symmetry.space_group_name_H-M   'P 1'
#
loop_
_entity.id
_entity.type
_entity.pdbx_description
1 polymer ?
#
loop_
_entity_poly.entity_id
_entity_poly.type
_entity_poly.pdbx_seq_one_letter_code
_entity_poly.pdbx_strand_id
1 'polypeptide(L)'
;MNPSASGWIDKFGYDVKDNLEVFSDFRDLYGGLKTSGFVYGLNIKVPRFISPEHTLSEDEKAKINLLTALFFTFKLERSSSDFDDFLQTIFQFYKELNISNISFLNKILASSKTSNQLEKLIDSRVYLDDNVFSKTFNRIIT
;
A
#
# COMPACT_ATOMS: atom_id res chain seq x y z
N MET A 1 -3.46 -14.62 1.75
CA MET A 1 -3.94 -13.33 1.25
C MET A 1 -3.78 -13.31 -0.25
N ASN A 2 -4.81 -12.83 -0.94
CA ASN A 2 -4.83 -12.63 -2.38
C ASN A 2 -5.12 -11.13 -2.65
N PRO A 3 -4.12 -10.30 -2.99
CA PRO A 3 -4.28 -8.86 -3.25
C PRO A 3 -5.08 -8.52 -4.52
N SER A 4 -5.54 -9.52 -5.25
CA SER A 4 -6.43 -9.39 -6.40
C SER A 4 -7.89 -9.76 -6.08
N ALA A 5 -8.15 -10.32 -4.89
CA ALA A 5 -9.49 -10.65 -4.43
C ALA A 5 -10.10 -9.50 -3.59
N SER A 6 -11.42 -9.36 -3.64
CA SER A 6 -12.15 -8.41 -2.78
C SER A 6 -12.00 -8.78 -1.30
N GLY A 7 -11.82 -7.77 -0.43
CA GLY A 7 -11.66 -7.94 1.01
C GLY A 7 -10.23 -8.23 1.47
N TRP A 8 -9.24 -8.09 0.58
CA TRP A 8 -7.84 -8.36 0.92
C TRP A 8 -7.27 -7.32 1.89
N ILE A 9 -7.78 -6.08 1.87
CA ILE A 9 -7.37 -5.04 2.83
C ILE A 9 -7.89 -5.31 4.23
N ASP A 10 -9.12 -5.81 4.36
CA ASP A 10 -9.66 -6.23 5.66
C ASP A 10 -8.83 -7.40 6.22
N LYS A 11 -8.42 -8.33 5.35
CA LYS A 11 -7.51 -9.41 5.72
C LYS A 11 -6.13 -8.89 6.14
N PHE A 12 -5.57 -7.93 5.42
CA PHE A 12 -4.34 -7.26 5.84
C PHE A 12 -4.48 -6.62 7.22
N GLY A 13 -5.58 -5.89 7.47
CA GLY A 13 -5.90 -5.27 8.75
C GLY A 13 -6.06 -6.29 9.88
N TYR A 14 -6.49 -7.52 9.59
CA TYR A 14 -6.50 -8.63 10.54
C TYR A 14 -5.08 -9.15 10.80
N ASP A 15 -4.33 -9.48 9.73
CA ASP A 15 -2.99 -10.07 9.82
C ASP A 15 -1.98 -9.13 10.52
N VAL A 16 -2.12 -7.81 10.34
CA VAL A 16 -1.20 -6.82 10.90
C VAL A 16 -1.39 -6.58 12.40
N LYS A 17 -2.57 -6.85 12.97
CA LYS A 17 -2.86 -6.64 14.40
C LYS A 17 -1.93 -7.45 15.31
N ASP A 18 -1.58 -8.65 14.89
CA ASP A 18 -0.66 -9.52 15.62
C ASP A 18 0.82 -9.20 15.33
N ASN A 19 1.09 -8.23 14.45
CA ASN A 19 2.39 -7.95 13.88
C ASN A 19 2.72 -6.44 13.91
N LEU A 20 2.13 -5.70 14.83
CA LEU A 20 2.34 -4.25 14.96
C LEU A 20 3.80 -3.89 15.24
N GLU A 21 4.54 -4.74 15.95
CA GLU A 21 5.93 -4.49 16.34
C GLU A 21 6.96 -4.97 15.30
N VAL A 22 6.53 -5.34 14.08
CA VAL A 22 7.46 -5.75 13.01
C VAL A 22 8.43 -4.64 12.62
N PHE A 23 8.01 -3.38 12.73
CA PHE A 23 8.85 -2.21 12.49
C PHE A 23 8.79 -1.27 13.69
N SER A 24 9.91 -1.15 14.39
CA SER A 24 10.05 -0.37 15.63
C SER A 24 10.26 1.11 15.37
N ASP A 25 10.97 1.46 14.29
CA ASP A 25 11.20 2.84 13.87
C ASP A 25 11.22 2.98 12.33
N PHE A 26 11.39 4.22 11.83
CA PHE A 26 11.45 4.48 10.39
C PHE A 26 12.65 3.83 9.69
N ARG A 27 13.75 3.60 10.40
CA ARG A 27 14.93 2.92 9.83
C ARG A 27 14.64 1.45 9.63
N ASP A 28 13.96 0.81 10.57
CA ASP A 28 13.51 -0.58 10.45
C ASP A 28 12.51 -0.72 9.30
N LEU A 29 11.52 0.17 9.22
CA LEU A 29 10.54 0.19 8.11
C LEU A 29 11.25 0.34 6.76
N TYR A 30 12.14 1.32 6.63
CA TYR A 30 12.92 1.53 5.41
C TYR A 30 13.78 0.32 5.05
N GLY A 31 14.41 -0.31 6.04
CA GLY A 31 15.16 -1.55 5.88
C GLY A 31 14.29 -2.67 5.30
N GLY A 32 13.09 -2.87 5.84
CA GLY A 32 12.11 -3.83 5.34
C GLY A 32 11.70 -3.58 3.90
N LEU A 33 11.33 -2.34 3.57
CA LEU A 33 10.93 -1.93 2.22
C LEU A 33 12.09 -2.01 1.21
N LYS A 34 13.32 -1.78 1.66
CA LYS A 34 14.52 -1.98 0.85
C LYS A 34 14.76 -3.47 0.57
N THR A 35 14.66 -4.32 1.58
CA THR A 35 14.82 -5.78 1.42
C THR A 35 13.71 -6.41 0.58
N SER A 36 12.51 -5.84 0.57
CA SER A 36 11.43 -6.28 -0.32
C SER A 36 11.60 -5.83 -1.77
N GLY A 37 12.57 -4.96 -2.06
CA GLY A 37 12.77 -4.36 -3.38
C GLY A 37 11.79 -3.24 -3.71
N PHE A 38 10.89 -2.88 -2.79
CA PHE A 38 9.87 -1.85 -2.98
C PHE A 38 10.48 -0.47 -3.26
N VAL A 39 11.52 -0.08 -2.51
CA VAL A 39 12.22 1.21 -2.68
C VAL A 39 12.83 1.37 -4.09
N TYR A 40 13.10 0.26 -4.77
CA TYR A 40 13.68 0.23 -6.12
C TYR A 40 12.64 -0.02 -7.22
N GLY A 41 11.37 -0.15 -6.88
CA GLY A 41 10.30 -0.49 -7.83
C GLY A 41 10.32 -1.94 -8.32
N LEU A 42 11.08 -2.85 -7.68
CA LEU A 42 11.26 -4.23 -8.15
C LEU A 42 10.41 -5.27 -7.40
N ASN A 43 9.77 -4.91 -6.28
CA ASN A 43 8.75 -5.70 -5.55
C ASN A 43 8.99 -7.22 -5.34
N ILE A 44 10.24 -7.65 -5.24
CA ILE A 44 10.63 -9.07 -5.23
C ILE A 44 10.06 -9.91 -4.07
N LYS A 45 9.75 -9.30 -2.91
CA LYS A 45 9.27 -9.98 -1.70
C LYS A 45 8.17 -9.17 -1.01
N VAL A 46 7.53 -9.79 -0.02
CA VAL A 46 6.54 -9.17 0.88
C VAL A 46 6.95 -9.35 2.35
N PRO A 47 6.38 -8.57 3.29
CA PRO A 47 6.66 -8.74 4.71
C PRO A 47 6.32 -10.14 5.22
N ARG A 48 7.08 -10.63 6.21
CA ARG A 48 6.96 -12.00 6.72
C ARG A 48 5.62 -12.32 7.39
N PHE A 49 4.92 -11.32 7.91
CA PHE A 49 3.62 -11.51 8.54
C PHE A 49 2.50 -11.77 7.52
N ILE A 50 2.77 -11.53 6.23
CA ILE A 50 1.83 -11.84 5.18
C ILE A 50 1.92 -13.32 4.85
N SER A 51 0.77 -13.99 4.92
CA SER A 51 0.61 -15.40 4.50
C SER A 51 -0.09 -15.45 3.14
N PRO A 52 0.61 -15.64 2.01
CA PRO A 52 0.00 -15.69 0.69
C PRO A 52 -0.92 -16.92 0.51
N GLU A 53 -1.99 -16.78 -0.26
CA GLU A 53 -2.84 -17.94 -0.64
C GLU A 53 -2.31 -18.68 -1.88
N HIS A 54 -1.47 -18.00 -2.67
CA HIS A 54 -0.87 -18.49 -3.90
C HIS A 54 0.49 -17.81 -4.11
N THR A 55 1.20 -18.22 -5.16
CA THR A 55 2.41 -17.53 -5.60
C THR A 55 2.05 -16.14 -6.13
N LEU A 56 2.39 -15.11 -5.38
CA LEU A 56 2.06 -13.72 -5.71
C LEU A 56 2.79 -13.24 -6.97
N SER A 57 2.06 -12.50 -7.83
CA SER A 57 2.66 -11.73 -8.92
C SER A 57 3.44 -10.52 -8.40
N GLU A 58 4.28 -9.91 -9.25
CA GLU A 58 4.99 -8.68 -8.88
C GLU A 58 4.03 -7.53 -8.51
N ASP A 59 2.93 -7.39 -9.24
CA ASP A 59 1.87 -6.39 -8.93
C ASP A 59 1.22 -6.66 -7.57
N GLU A 60 0.93 -7.92 -7.25
CA GLU A 60 0.34 -8.29 -5.96
C GLU A 60 1.30 -8.01 -4.81
N LYS A 61 2.59 -8.26 -5.00
CA LYS A 61 3.63 -7.88 -4.03
C LYS A 61 3.73 -6.35 -3.91
N ALA A 62 3.63 -5.62 -5.01
CA ALA A 62 3.63 -4.16 -5.02
C ALA A 62 2.47 -3.58 -4.21
N LYS A 63 1.25 -4.11 -4.38
CA LYS A 63 0.07 -3.71 -3.58
C LYS A 63 0.30 -3.92 -2.08
N ILE A 64 0.81 -5.10 -1.70
CA ILE A 64 1.11 -5.43 -0.30
C ILE A 64 2.19 -4.49 0.25
N ASN A 65 3.28 -4.29 -0.48
CA ASN A 65 4.39 -3.45 -0.04
C ASN A 65 3.98 -1.98 0.10
N LEU A 66 3.18 -1.47 -0.84
CA LEU A 66 2.63 -0.11 -0.78
C LEU A 66 1.73 0.06 0.45
N LEU A 67 0.79 -0.87 0.67
CA LEU A 67 -0.09 -0.82 1.84
C LEU A 67 0.70 -0.91 3.15
N THR A 68 1.71 -1.79 3.20
CA THR A 68 2.62 -1.92 4.35
C THR A 68 3.35 -0.61 4.62
N ALA A 69 3.94 0.01 3.59
CA ALA A 69 4.65 1.27 3.73
C ALA A 69 3.73 2.35 4.30
N LEU A 70 2.50 2.47 3.79
CA LEU A 70 1.54 3.48 4.22
C LEU A 70 1.07 3.23 5.66
N PHE A 71 0.69 2.01 6.01
CA PHE A 71 0.19 1.67 7.34
C PHE A 71 1.26 1.87 8.42
N PHE A 72 2.47 1.36 8.22
CA PHE A 72 3.51 1.51 9.23
C PHE A 72 4.06 2.93 9.32
N THR A 73 4.06 3.69 8.22
CA THR A 73 4.35 5.13 8.29
C THR A 73 3.31 5.85 9.16
N PHE A 74 2.01 5.57 8.95
CA PHE A 74 0.94 6.11 9.80
C PHE A 74 1.13 5.72 11.27
N LYS A 75 1.40 4.43 11.54
CA LYS A 75 1.60 3.92 12.91
C LYS A 75 2.73 4.66 13.61
N LEU A 76 3.87 4.81 12.94
CA LEU A 76 5.06 5.44 13.50
C LEU A 76 4.86 6.95 13.70
N GLU A 77 4.23 7.65 12.76
CA GLU A 77 3.96 9.10 12.87
C GLU A 77 2.91 9.42 13.95
N ARG A 78 1.81 8.67 13.97
CA ARG A 78 0.65 8.97 14.83
C ARG A 78 0.70 8.24 16.16
N SER A 79 1.61 7.29 16.35
CA SER A 79 1.61 6.36 17.48
C SER A 79 0.25 5.67 17.68
N SER A 80 -0.48 5.45 16.58
CA SER A 80 -1.81 4.84 16.54
C SER A 80 -1.78 3.60 15.65
N SER A 81 -2.38 2.50 16.10
CA SER A 81 -2.56 1.29 15.31
C SER A 81 -4.01 1.06 14.91
N ASP A 82 -4.88 2.06 15.10
CA ASP A 82 -6.28 1.96 14.73
C ASP A 82 -6.41 1.96 13.20
N PHE A 83 -7.02 0.89 12.67
CA PHE A 83 -7.11 0.69 11.24
C PHE A 83 -8.13 1.63 10.59
N ASP A 84 -9.20 1.99 11.29
CA ASP A 84 -10.19 2.92 10.76
C ASP A 84 -9.62 4.35 10.69
N ASP A 85 -8.82 4.74 11.69
CA ASP A 85 -8.10 6.02 11.72
C ASP A 85 -7.01 6.08 10.63
N PHE A 86 -6.30 4.97 10.41
CA PHE A 86 -5.41 4.81 9.26
C PHE A 86 -6.15 5.06 7.95
N LEU A 87 -7.30 4.39 7.76
CA LEU A 87 -8.12 4.51 6.56
C LEU A 87 -8.56 5.97 6.33
N GLN A 88 -9.05 6.66 7.35
CA GLN A 88 -9.42 8.07 7.20
C GLN A 88 -8.23 8.95 6.84
N THR A 89 -7.09 8.75 7.51
CA THR A 89 -5.87 9.53 7.28
C THR A 89 -5.34 9.36 5.87
N ILE A 90 -5.33 8.13 5.33
CA ILE A 90 -4.85 7.87 3.97
C ILE A 90 -5.76 8.51 2.92
N PHE A 91 -7.09 8.48 3.12
CA PHE A 91 -8.00 9.15 2.19
C PHE A 91 -7.81 10.66 2.19
N GLN A 92 -7.63 11.26 3.37
CA GLN A 92 -7.36 12.68 3.49
C GLN A 92 -6.02 13.04 2.82
N PHE A 93 -4.96 12.26 3.06
CA PHE A 93 -3.66 12.44 2.40
C PHE A 93 -3.77 12.42 0.88
N TYR A 94 -4.45 11.42 0.30
CA TYR A 94 -4.60 11.36 -1.16
C TYR A 94 -5.50 12.46 -1.71
N LYS A 95 -6.51 12.91 -0.96
CA LYS A 95 -7.34 14.06 -1.33
C LYS A 95 -6.52 15.35 -1.41
N GLU A 96 -5.60 15.56 -0.47
CA GLU A 96 -4.68 16.69 -0.46
C GLU A 96 -3.62 16.61 -1.57
N LEU A 97 -3.12 15.41 -1.88
CA LEU A 97 -2.17 15.21 -2.99
C LEU A 97 -2.81 15.43 -4.38
N ASN A 98 -4.07 15.06 -4.56
CA ASN A 98 -4.77 15.05 -5.86
C ASN A 98 -5.69 16.27 -6.07
N ILE A 99 -5.25 17.48 -5.70
CA ILE A 99 -5.99 18.73 -5.96
C ILE A 99 -6.36 18.89 -7.46
N SER A 100 -5.69 18.19 -8.39
CA SER A 100 -5.93 18.20 -9.83
C SER A 100 -6.78 17.05 -10.41
N ASN A 101 -6.95 15.91 -9.71
CA ASN A 101 -7.64 14.70 -10.21
C ASN A 101 -8.81 14.24 -9.31
N ILE A 102 -9.47 15.20 -8.65
CA ILE A 102 -10.57 15.03 -7.69
C ILE A 102 -11.67 14.08 -8.19
N SER A 103 -11.96 14.03 -9.50
CA SER A 103 -13.02 13.19 -10.08
C SER A 103 -12.81 11.69 -9.83
N PHE A 104 -11.58 11.19 -9.94
CA PHE A 104 -11.27 9.78 -9.73
C PHE A 104 -11.39 9.40 -8.24
N LEU A 105 -10.82 10.21 -7.36
CA LEU A 105 -10.92 10.00 -5.92
C LEU A 105 -12.36 10.12 -5.42
N ASN A 106 -13.14 11.06 -5.93
CA ASN A 106 -14.57 11.18 -5.59
C ASN A 106 -15.36 9.93 -6.01
N LYS A 107 -15.04 9.32 -7.16
CA LYS A 107 -15.68 8.08 -7.61
C LYS A 107 -15.33 6.89 -6.71
N ILE A 108 -14.11 6.85 -6.18
CA ILE A 108 -13.70 5.87 -5.17
C ILE A 108 -14.45 6.15 -3.86
N LEU A 109 -14.39 7.38 -3.36
CA LEU A 109 -14.98 7.85 -2.10
C LEU A 109 -16.52 7.75 -2.04
N ALA A 110 -17.19 7.59 -3.19
CA ALA A 110 -18.63 7.38 -3.27
C ALA A 110 -19.09 5.94 -2.96
N SER A 111 -18.17 4.97 -2.84
CA SER A 111 -18.53 3.57 -2.54
C SER A 111 -18.76 3.31 -1.04
N SER A 112 -19.56 2.29 -0.69
CA SER A 112 -20.12 2.12 0.66
C SER A 112 -19.20 1.52 1.73
N LYS A 113 -18.02 0.98 1.38
CA LYS A 113 -17.06 0.39 2.34
C LYS A 113 -15.67 0.98 2.17
N THR A 114 -15.11 1.51 3.26
CA THR A 114 -13.82 2.19 3.34
C THR A 114 -12.64 1.31 2.89
N SER A 115 -12.68 0.00 3.17
CA SER A 115 -11.67 -0.96 2.73
C SER A 115 -11.68 -1.17 1.21
N ASN A 116 -12.84 -1.45 0.62
CA ASN A 116 -13.00 -1.58 -0.84
C ASN A 116 -12.58 -0.31 -1.60
N GLN A 117 -12.71 0.86 -0.99
CA GLN A 117 -12.22 2.11 -1.55
C GLN A 117 -10.69 2.15 -1.60
N LEU A 118 -10.05 1.69 -0.54
CA LEU A 118 -8.59 1.64 -0.48
C LEU A 118 -8.05 0.59 -1.45
N GLU A 119 -8.76 -0.52 -1.68
CA GLU A 119 -8.38 -1.53 -2.69
C GLU A 119 -8.25 -0.88 -4.07
N LYS A 120 -9.30 -0.15 -4.49
CA LYS A 120 -9.30 0.58 -5.76
C LYS A 120 -8.23 1.65 -5.84
N LEU A 121 -7.95 2.33 -4.71
CA LEU A 121 -6.91 3.35 -4.65
C LEU A 121 -5.54 2.72 -4.84
N ILE A 122 -5.21 1.67 -4.08
CA ILE A 122 -3.93 0.96 -4.15
C ILE A 122 -3.74 0.36 -5.54
N ASP A 123 -4.76 -0.30 -6.08
CA ASP A 123 -4.76 -0.81 -7.46
C ASP A 123 -4.41 0.29 -8.45
N SER A 124 -5.08 1.45 -8.36
CA SER A 124 -4.83 2.55 -9.27
C SER A 124 -3.40 3.08 -9.19
N ARG A 125 -2.77 3.08 -8.02
CA ARG A 125 -1.40 3.58 -7.86
C ARG A 125 -0.39 2.62 -8.46
N VAL A 126 -0.55 1.32 -8.20
CA VAL A 126 0.32 0.29 -8.79
C VAL A 126 0.21 0.30 -10.32
N TYR A 127 -1.01 0.40 -10.88
CA TYR A 127 -1.21 0.43 -12.33
C TYR A 127 -0.95 1.80 -13.01
N LEU A 128 -1.01 2.92 -12.29
CA LEU A 128 -0.58 4.22 -12.82
C LEU A 128 0.95 4.30 -12.92
N ASP A 129 1.69 3.64 -12.03
CA ASP A 129 3.15 3.57 -12.07
C ASP A 129 3.67 2.79 -13.30
N ASP A 130 2.92 1.81 -13.81
CA ASP A 130 3.21 1.15 -15.10
C ASP A 130 3.18 2.11 -16.29
N ASN A 131 2.51 3.25 -16.20
CA ASN A 131 2.46 4.26 -17.28
C ASN A 131 3.29 5.53 -16.99
N VAL A 132 3.50 5.88 -15.72
CA VAL A 132 4.15 7.14 -15.31
C VAL A 132 5.59 6.92 -14.81
N PHE A 133 5.84 5.88 -14.00
CA PHE A 133 7.21 5.52 -13.58
C PHE A 133 7.95 4.69 -14.62
N SER A 134 7.27 3.82 -15.38
CA SER A 134 7.91 3.10 -16.50
C SER A 134 8.53 4.05 -17.54
N LYS A 135 7.89 5.19 -17.82
CA LYS A 135 8.45 6.23 -18.71
C LYS A 135 9.62 7.00 -18.09
N THR A 136 9.69 7.09 -16.77
CA THR A 136 10.73 7.85 -16.06
C THR A 136 11.97 7.00 -15.77
N PHE A 137 11.80 5.69 -15.51
CA PHE A 137 12.89 4.76 -15.21
C PHE A 137 13.42 3.96 -16.42
N ASN A 138 12.62 3.69 -17.46
CA ASN A 138 13.17 3.11 -18.71
C ASN A 138 14.13 4.07 -19.44
N ARG A 139 14.27 5.32 -19.00
CA ARG A 139 15.22 6.30 -19.55
C ARG A 139 16.58 6.30 -18.85
N ILE A 140 16.89 5.35 -17.95
CA ILE A 140 18.18 5.31 -17.21
C ILE A 140 18.81 3.90 -17.20
N ILE A 141 18.64 3.11 -18.26
CA ILE A 141 19.60 2.03 -18.54
C ILE A 141 20.11 2.19 -19.98
N THR A 142 21.30 2.79 -20.10
CA THR A 142 22.20 2.72 -21.26
C THR A 142 23.61 2.57 -20.71
#